data_AF-A0A4Q7QW14-F1
#
_entry.id   AF-A0A4Q7QW14-F1
#
_cell.length_a   1.000
_cell.length_b   1.000
_cell.length_c   1.000
_cell.angle_alpha   90.00
_cell.angle_beta   90.00
_cell.angle_gamma   90.00
#
_symmetry.space_group_name_H-M   'P 1'
#
loop_
_entity.id
_entity.type
_entity.pdbx_description
1 polymer ?
#
loop_
_entity_poly.entity_id
_entity_poly.type
_entity_poly.pdbx_seq_one_letter_code
_entity_poly.pdbx_strand_id
1 'polypeptide(L)'
;MNRKIFIVLFIILSLFIFPPLLAPSVHDSDNQESAIRADLVERGHPYQSFIAYIEENGSDPEYGERFDVTWHDFESATGMTPTIFYVKKNDKGYEVVSAGTGP
;
A
#
# COMPACT_ATOMS: atom_id res chain seq x y z
N MET A 1 -13.52 21.34 32.60
CA MET A 1 -13.58 20.35 31.50
C MET A 1 -13.46 18.95 32.10
N ASN A 2 -14.45 18.07 31.89
CA ASN A 2 -14.51 16.78 32.60
C ASN A 2 -13.40 15.83 32.12
N ARG A 3 -12.69 15.17 33.04
CA ARG A 3 -11.60 14.20 32.72
C ARG A 3 -12.03 13.13 31.70
N LYS A 4 -13.30 12.72 31.76
CA LYS A 4 -13.92 11.77 30.82
C LYS A 4 -13.95 12.31 29.37
N ILE A 5 -14.23 13.60 29.18
CA ILE A 5 -14.26 14.25 27.86
C ILE A 5 -12.86 14.28 27.26
N PHE A 6 -11.83 14.59 28.06
CA PHE A 6 -10.44 14.55 27.61
C PHE A 6 -9.99 13.16 27.15
N ILE A 7 -10.37 12.12 27.89
CA ILE A 7 -10.03 10.73 27.53
C ILE A 7 -10.70 10.35 26.20
N VAL A 8 -11.99 10.67 26.03
CA VAL A 8 -12.71 10.41 24.78
C VAL A 8 -12.08 11.17 23.61
N LEU A 9 -11.75 12.45 23.80
CA LEU A 9 -11.11 13.25 22.76
C LEU A 9 -9.74 12.69 22.38
N PHE A 10 -8.94 12.25 23.36
CA PHE A 10 -7.65 11.64 23.13
C PHE A 10 -7.75 10.32 22.36
N ILE A 11 -8.71 9.46 22.71
CA ILE A 11 -8.96 8.21 21.99
C ILE A 11 -9.37 8.49 20.54
N ILE A 12 -10.30 9.42 20.31
CA ILE A 12 -10.72 9.80 18.96
C ILE A 12 -9.52 10.32 18.16
N LEU A 13 -8.74 11.24 18.73
CA LEU A 13 -7.56 11.79 18.07
C LEU A 13 -6.53 10.70 17.74
N SER A 14 -6.30 9.77 18.67
CA SER A 14 -5.38 8.65 18.47
C SER A 14 -5.80 7.74 17.31
N LEU A 15 -7.11 7.51 17.13
CA LEU A 15 -7.64 6.68 16.02
C LEU A 15 -7.39 7.29 14.63
N PHE A 16 -7.20 8.61 14.53
CA PHE A 16 -6.88 9.27 13.26
C PHE A 16 -5.36 9.43 13.04
N ILE A 17 -4.58 9.61 14.10
CA ILE A 17 -3.14 9.88 14.00
C ILE A 17 -2.32 8.59 13.85
N PHE A 18 -2.65 7.54 14.61
CA PHE A 18 -1.79 6.35 14.68
C PHE A 18 -1.87 5.41 13.46
N PRO A 19 -3.00 5.19 12.78
CA PRO A 19 -3.02 4.26 11.67
C PRO A 19 -2.02 4.57 10.54
N PRO A 20 -1.88 5.81 10.03
CA PRO A 20 -0.86 6.09 9.01
C PRO A 20 0.57 5.91 9.52
N LEU A 21 0.82 6.11 10.82
CA LEU A 21 2.13 5.86 11.44
C LEU A 21 2.44 4.37 11.62
N LEU A 22 1.42 3.54 11.84
CA LEU A 22 1.58 2.10 12.07
C LEU A 22 1.54 1.28 10.78
N ALA A 23 0.93 1.79 9.72
CA ALA A 23 0.76 1.04 8.48
C ALA A 23 2.08 0.53 7.86
N PRO A 24 3.20 1.31 7.83
CA PRO A 24 4.49 0.81 7.36
C PRO A 24 5.06 -0.34 8.21
N SER A 25 4.71 -0.41 9.50
CA SER A 25 5.18 -1.49 10.40
C SER A 25 4.34 -2.76 10.33
N VAL A 26 3.12 -2.67 9.80
CA VAL A 26 2.19 -3.81 9.63
C VAL A 26 2.28 -4.40 8.22
N HIS A 27 2.68 -3.58 7.25
CA HIS A 27 2.77 -3.94 5.85
C HIS A 27 4.19 -3.70 5.33
N ASP A 28 5.13 -4.49 5.87
CA ASP A 28 6.50 -4.55 5.36
C ASP A 28 6.54 -5.33 4.03
N SER A 29 7.68 -5.27 3.36
CA SER A 29 8.05 -6.02 2.15
C SER A 29 8.17 -7.55 2.35
N ASP A 30 7.56 -8.13 3.38
CA ASP A 30 7.66 -9.55 3.73
C ASP A 30 6.98 -10.49 2.73
N ASN A 31 6.03 -9.98 1.94
CA ASN A 31 5.39 -10.70 0.84
C ASN A 31 5.13 -9.75 -0.35
N GLN A 32 4.84 -10.33 -1.51
CA GLN A 32 4.71 -9.59 -2.77
C GLN A 32 3.57 -8.57 -2.75
N GLU A 33 2.40 -8.94 -2.22
CA GLU A 33 1.28 -8.01 -2.11
C GLU A 33 1.57 -6.83 -1.18
N SER A 34 2.30 -7.10 -0.10
CA SER A 34 2.66 -6.07 0.88
C SER A 34 3.73 -5.14 0.32
N ALA A 35 4.68 -5.67 -0.47
CA ALA A 35 5.63 -4.87 -1.24
C ALA A 35 4.92 -3.95 -2.26
N ILE A 36 3.90 -4.43 -2.96
CA ILE A 36 3.08 -3.60 -3.87
C ILE A 36 2.39 -2.47 -3.10
N ARG A 37 1.78 -2.77 -1.94
CA ARG A 37 1.12 -1.73 -1.12
C ARG A 37 2.12 -0.74 -0.53
N ALA A 38 3.31 -1.19 -0.16
CA ALA A 38 4.38 -0.33 0.34
C ALA A 38 4.87 0.63 -0.74
N ASP A 39 5.03 0.16 -1.98
CA ASP A 39 5.38 1.01 -3.13
C ASP A 39 4.30 2.07 -3.41
N LEU A 40 3.00 1.72 -3.34
CA LEU A 40 1.92 2.71 -3.45
C LEU A 40 2.00 3.79 -2.35
N VAL A 41 2.39 3.42 -1.14
CA VAL A 41 2.57 4.35 -0.03
C VAL A 41 3.79 5.25 -0.24
N GLU A 42 4.89 4.70 -0.73
CA GLU A 42 6.09 5.47 -1.08
C GLU A 42 5.80 6.46 -2.21
N ARG A 43 4.90 6.13 -3.15
CA ARG A 43 4.39 7.04 -4.19
C ARG A 43 3.47 8.14 -3.68
N GLY A 44 3.16 8.16 -2.39
CA GLY A 44 2.39 9.23 -1.74
C GLY A 44 0.92 8.90 -1.53
N HIS A 45 0.52 7.63 -1.61
CA HIS A 45 -0.85 7.19 -1.32
C HIS A 45 -0.88 6.48 0.06
N PRO A 46 -1.22 7.17 1.17
CA PRO A 46 -1.33 6.52 2.47
C PRO A 46 -2.22 5.27 2.45
N TYR A 47 -1.94 4.28 3.30
CA TYR A 47 -2.76 3.04 3.36
C TYR A 47 -4.27 3.25 3.53
N GLN A 48 -4.68 4.36 4.13
CA GLN A 48 -6.09 4.71 4.34
C GLN A 48 -6.71 5.43 3.13
N SER A 49 -5.89 5.93 2.20
CA SER A 49 -6.33 6.69 1.04
C SER A 49 -6.56 5.83 -0.20
N PHE A 50 -6.32 4.51 -0.14
CA PHE A 50 -6.61 3.63 -1.27
C PHE A 50 -7.10 2.24 -0.87
N ILE A 51 -7.75 1.57 -1.82
CA ILE A 51 -7.99 0.12 -1.79
C ILE A 51 -7.40 -0.48 -3.06
N ALA A 52 -6.59 -1.53 -2.93
CA ALA A 52 -5.98 -2.24 -4.05
C ALA A 52 -6.45 -3.70 -4.10
N TYR A 53 -6.84 -4.15 -5.29
CA TYR A 53 -7.10 -5.52 -5.66
C TYR A 53 -5.91 -6.04 -6.47
N ILE A 54 -5.24 -7.08 -5.98
CA ILE A 54 -3.96 -7.57 -6.49
C ILE A 54 -4.18 -8.99 -6.98
N GLU A 55 -3.89 -9.24 -8.26
CA GLU A 55 -4.02 -10.55 -8.90
C GLU A 55 -2.68 -10.95 -9.52
N GLU A 56 -2.16 -12.12 -9.15
CA GLU A 56 -0.96 -12.69 -9.77
C GLU A 56 -1.28 -13.10 -11.21
N ASN A 57 -0.47 -12.65 -12.16
CA ASN A 57 -0.69 -12.90 -13.58
C ASN A 57 0.62 -13.18 -14.32
N GLY A 58 1.27 -14.26 -13.90
CA GLY A 58 2.44 -14.85 -14.54
C GLY A 58 3.77 -14.31 -14.01
N SER A 59 4.85 -14.65 -14.71
CA SER A 59 6.20 -14.24 -14.35
C SER A 59 7.02 -13.88 -15.58
N ASP A 60 7.96 -12.97 -15.37
CA ASP A 60 8.93 -12.54 -16.36
C ASP A 60 10.35 -12.88 -15.87
N PRO A 61 11.22 -13.49 -16.71
CA PRO A 61 12.57 -13.84 -16.29
C PRO A 61 13.44 -12.65 -15.87
N GLU A 62 13.23 -11.48 -16.48
CA GLU A 62 13.98 -10.25 -16.23
C GLU A 62 13.34 -9.41 -15.13
N TYR A 63 12.02 -9.40 -14.99
CA TYR A 63 11.32 -8.51 -14.04
C TYR A 63 10.70 -9.24 -12.84
N GLY A 64 10.63 -10.56 -12.84
CA GLY A 64 10.09 -11.35 -11.71
C GLY A 64 8.58 -11.60 -11.83
N GLU A 65 7.92 -11.81 -10.70
CA GLU A 65 6.51 -12.16 -10.66
C GLU A 65 5.65 -10.94 -11.03
N ARG A 66 4.70 -11.15 -11.95
CA ARG A 66 3.83 -10.11 -12.50
C ARG A 66 2.50 -10.11 -11.78
N PHE A 67 2.02 -8.92 -11.43
CA PHE A 67 0.72 -8.70 -10.80
C PHE A 67 -0.08 -7.67 -11.58
N ASP A 68 -1.35 -7.99 -11.83
CA ASP A 68 -2.33 -7.02 -12.28
C ASP A 68 -3.01 -6.41 -11.04
N VAL A 69 -2.83 -5.11 -10.86
CA VAL A 69 -3.31 -4.38 -9.70
C VAL A 69 -4.32 -3.35 -10.14
N THR A 70 -5.56 -3.51 -9.68
CA THR A 70 -6.58 -2.47 -9.83
C THR A 70 -6.78 -1.82 -8.48
N TRP A 71 -6.53 -0.51 -8.40
CA TRP A 71 -6.63 0.20 -7.14
C TRP A 71 -7.44 1.48 -7.27
N HIS A 72 -8.20 1.80 -6.24
CA HIS A 72 -8.97 3.02 -6.13
C HIS A 72 -8.26 3.97 -5.17
N ASP A 73 -7.74 5.07 -5.70
CA ASP A 73 -7.25 6.18 -4.90
C ASP A 73 -8.40 7.13 -4.55
N PHE A 74 -8.71 7.27 -3.26
CA PHE A 74 -9.76 8.16 -2.79
C PHE A 74 -9.42 9.65 -2.99
N GLU A 75 -8.15 9.98 -3.21
CA GLU A 75 -7.70 11.35 -3.47
C GLU A 75 -7.64 11.68 -4.98
N SER A 76 -7.73 10.67 -5.84
CA SER A 76 -7.67 10.86 -7.29
C SER A 76 -9.02 11.29 -7.89
N ALA A 77 -8.99 12.29 -8.77
CA ALA A 77 -10.16 12.74 -9.51
C ALA A 77 -10.65 11.71 -10.56
N THR A 78 -9.78 10.77 -10.98
CA THR A 78 -10.10 9.78 -12.02
C THR A 78 -10.58 8.44 -11.46
N GLY A 79 -10.40 8.20 -10.16
CA GLY A 79 -10.84 6.98 -9.47
C GLY A 79 -9.93 5.76 -9.72
N MET A 80 -10.51 4.65 -10.18
CA MET A 80 -9.83 3.35 -10.33
C MET A 80 -8.71 3.39 -11.38
N THR A 81 -7.51 2.95 -10.99
CA THR A 81 -6.33 2.89 -11.85
C THR A 81 -5.86 1.43 -11.97
N PRO A 82 -5.88 0.84 -13.19
CA PRO A 82 -5.21 -0.43 -13.44
C PRO A 82 -3.70 -0.18 -13.60
N THR A 83 -2.89 -1.04 -13.00
CA THR A 83 -1.42 -0.94 -13.02
C THR A 83 -0.83 -2.33 -12.97
N ILE A 84 0.15 -2.60 -13.84
CA ILE A 84 0.94 -3.83 -13.83
C ILE A 84 2.12 -3.60 -12.90
N PHE A 85 2.35 -4.52 -11.98
CA PHE A 85 3.48 -4.54 -11.07
C PHE A 85 4.37 -5.76 -11.35
N TYR A 86 5.67 -5.57 -11.20
CA TYR A 86 6.65 -6.65 -11.20
C TYR A 86 7.37 -6.66 -9.87
N VAL A 87 7.44 -7.83 -9.24
CA VAL A 87 7.98 -8.00 -7.90
C VAL A 87 9.06 -9.07 -7.89
N LYS A 88 10.20 -8.77 -7.28
CA LYS A 88 11.29 -9.73 -7.05
C LYS A 88 11.61 -9.88 -5.58
N LYS A 89 12.09 -11.07 -5.21
CA LYS A 89 12.67 -11.31 -3.91
C LYS A 89 14.10 -10.75 -3.86
N ASN A 90 14.44 -10.03 -2.81
CA ASN A 90 15.80 -9.54 -2.51
C ASN A 90 16.23 -9.96 -1.08
N ASP A 91 17.39 -9.50 -0.62
CA ASP A 91 17.93 -9.84 0.70
C ASP A 91 17.10 -9.31 1.88
N LYS A 92 16.20 -8.35 1.63
CA LYS A 92 15.36 -7.69 2.63
C LYS A 92 13.89 -8.14 2.60
N GLY A 93 13.48 -8.94 1.61
CA GLY A 93 12.08 -9.31 1.40
C GLY A 93 11.73 -9.29 -0.09
N TYR A 94 10.71 -8.53 -0.45
CA TYR A 94 10.22 -8.36 -1.82
C TYR A 94 10.26 -6.89 -2.24
N GLU A 95 10.60 -6.63 -3.49
CA GLU A 95 10.76 -5.28 -4.03
C GLU A 95 10.00 -5.16 -5.35
N VAL A 96 9.29 -4.05 -5.51
CA VAL A 96 8.67 -3.66 -6.78
C VAL A 96 9.76 -3.15 -7.71
N VAL A 97 10.03 -3.88 -8.79
CA VAL A 97 11.07 -3.50 -9.76
C VAL A 97 10.52 -2.67 -10.93
N SER A 98 9.23 -2.77 -11.20
CA SER A 98 8.53 -1.97 -12.21
C SER A 98 7.05 -1.86 -11.85
N ALA A 99 6.45 -0.68 -12.09
CA ALA A 99 5.02 -0.49 -11.99
C ALA A 99 4.52 0.52 -13.03
N GLY A 100 3.47 0.17 -13.78
CA GLY A 100 2.91 1.02 -14.82
C GLY A 100 2.05 0.23 -15.81
N THR A 101 2.23 0.47 -17.11
CA THR A 101 1.53 -0.28 -18.18
C THR A 101 2.33 -1.48 -18.68
N GLY A 102 3.41 -1.84 -17.99
CA GLY A 102 4.43 -2.81 -18.42
C GLY A 102 5.84 -2.27 -18.14
N PRO A 103 6.89 -3.09 -18.26
CA PRO A 103 8.27 -2.62 -18.26
C PRO A 103 8.57 -1.77 -19.51
#